data_AF-A0A8S3GBM9-F1
#
_entry.id   AF-A0A8S3GBM9-F1
#
_cell.length_a   1.000
_cell.length_b   1.000
_cell.length_c   1.000
_cell.angle_alpha   90.00
_cell.angle_beta   90.00
_cell.angle_gamma   90.00
#
_symmetry.space_group_name_H-M   'P 1'
#
loop_
_entity.id
_entity.type
_entity.pdbx_description
1 polymer ?
#
loop_
_entity_poly.entity_id
_entity_poly.type
_entity_poly.pdbx_seq_one_letter_code
_entity_poly.pdbx_strand_id
1 'polypeptide(L)'
;NLPASGINIVSALPHTHLQGISVWTKLIRNNTAVQYLFNAEAFDFNHQFANRLPTPIKIYPGDAFATRCIYSTKNKNDITLVE
;
A
#
# COMPACT_ATOMS: atom_id res chain seq x y z
N ASN A 1 19.80 -0.22 -3.53
CA ASN A 1 19.82 -1.69 -3.40
C ASN A 1 19.69 -2.10 -1.96
N LEU A 2 18.90 -3.13 -1.67
CA LEU A 2 18.78 -3.72 -0.33
C LEU A 2 20.04 -4.55 0.01
N PRO A 3 20.43 -4.68 1.28
CA PRO A 3 21.47 -5.62 1.70
C PRO A 3 21.03 -7.07 1.43
N ALA A 4 21.98 -7.97 1.21
CA ALA A 4 21.70 -9.41 1.00
C ALA A 4 20.97 -10.04 2.20
N SER A 5 21.24 -9.54 3.41
CA SER A 5 20.55 -9.95 4.62
C SER A 5 19.11 -9.44 4.72
N GLY A 6 18.66 -8.56 3.82
CA GLY A 6 17.33 -7.97 3.79
C GLY A 6 17.05 -6.95 4.89
N ILE A 7 15.88 -6.31 4.84
CA ILE A 7 15.41 -5.35 5.86
C ILE A 7 14.04 -5.73 6.40
N ASN A 8 13.67 -5.20 7.56
CA ASN A 8 12.36 -5.40 8.16
C ASN A 8 11.49 -4.16 7.94
N ILE A 9 10.33 -4.35 7.31
CA ILE A 9 9.27 -3.35 7.33
C ILE A 9 8.52 -3.50 8.65
N VAL A 10 8.40 -2.39 9.38
CA VAL A 10 7.78 -2.37 10.72
C VAL A 10 6.47 -1.60 10.77
N SER A 11 6.20 -0.77 9.76
CA SER A 11 5.01 0.06 9.68
C SER A 11 4.69 0.42 8.23
N ALA A 12 3.42 0.72 7.94
CA ALA A 12 2.94 1.21 6.65
C ALA A 12 1.97 2.39 6.85
N LEU A 13 2.13 3.45 6.04
CA LEU A 13 1.24 4.61 6.03
C LEU A 13 0.70 4.76 4.60
N PRO A 14 -0.50 4.25 4.30
CA PRO A 14 -1.14 4.47 3.01
C PRO A 14 -1.63 5.93 2.90
N HIS A 15 -1.66 6.45 1.68
CA HIS A 15 -2.17 7.78 1.40
C HIS A 15 -2.92 7.81 0.07
N THR A 16 -4.06 8.50 0.05
CA THR A 16 -4.77 8.90 -1.17
C THR A 16 -5.38 10.28 -0.92
N HIS A 17 -5.89 10.95 -1.96
CA HIS A 17 -6.74 12.15 -1.82
C HIS A 17 -8.24 11.78 -1.70
N LEU A 18 -9.13 12.77 -1.72
CA LEU A 18 -10.56 12.66 -1.43
C LEU A 18 -11.36 11.62 -2.24
N GLN A 19 -10.85 11.19 -3.40
CA GLN A 19 -11.54 10.22 -4.25
C GLN A 19 -11.16 8.77 -3.94
N GLY A 20 -10.16 8.53 -3.10
CA GLY A 20 -9.71 7.18 -2.76
C GLY A 20 -10.68 6.48 -1.83
N ILE A 21 -11.11 5.27 -2.23
CA ILE A 21 -12.08 4.46 -1.48
C ILE A 21 -11.47 3.15 -0.96
N SER A 22 -10.35 2.69 -1.52
CA SER A 22 -9.61 1.52 -1.06
C SER A 22 -8.14 1.64 -1.45
N VAL A 23 -7.25 1.14 -0.59
CA VAL A 23 -5.81 1.08 -0.86
C VAL A 23 -5.20 -0.14 -0.20
N TRP A 24 -4.34 -0.83 -0.94
CA TRP A 24 -3.56 -1.94 -0.42
C TRP A 24 -2.18 -2.01 -1.06
N THR A 25 -1.24 -2.61 -0.33
CA THR A 25 0.09 -2.95 -0.82
C THR A 25 0.40 -4.40 -0.49
N LYS A 26 0.85 -5.18 -1.48
CA LYS A 26 1.28 -6.58 -1.35
C LYS A 26 2.78 -6.71 -1.57
N LEU A 27 3.40 -7.58 -0.77
CA LEU A 27 4.73 -8.12 -1.08
C LEU A 27 4.60 -9.21 -2.15
N ILE A 28 5.39 -9.08 -3.20
CA ILE A 28 5.55 -10.08 -4.27
C ILE A 28 6.94 -10.69 -4.14
N ARG A 29 7.01 -12.01 -4.02
CA ARG A 29 8.26 -12.78 -3.97
C ARG A 29 8.17 -13.93 -4.96
N ASN A 30 9.17 -14.07 -5.83
CA ASN A 30 9.18 -15.09 -6.88
C ASN A 30 7.86 -15.11 -7.68
N ASN A 31 7.40 -13.92 -8.10
CA ASN A 31 6.14 -13.68 -8.83
C ASN A 31 4.84 -14.12 -8.11
N THR A 32 4.90 -14.43 -6.81
CA THR A 32 3.73 -14.77 -6.01
C THR A 32 3.45 -13.70 -4.97
N ALA A 33 2.17 -13.36 -4.77
CA ALA A 33 1.75 -12.49 -3.67
C ALA A 33 1.85 -13.24 -2.34
N VAL A 34 2.68 -12.75 -1.43
CA VAL A 34 2.96 -13.43 -0.15
C VAL A 34 2.02 -12.94 0.94
N GLN A 35 1.92 -11.62 1.12
CA GLN A 35 1.10 -11.00 2.17
C GLN A 35 0.87 -9.51 1.90
N TYR A 36 -0.11 -8.95 2.60
CA TYR A 36 -0.34 -7.51 2.62
C TYR A 36 0.60 -6.82 3.60
N LEU A 37 1.19 -5.72 3.15
CA LEU A 37 1.81 -4.70 4.01
C LEU A 37 0.76 -3.77 4.60
N PHE A 38 -0.29 -3.51 3.84
CA PHE A 38 -1.46 -2.76 4.26
C PHE A 38 -2.65 -3.18 3.40
N ASN A 39 -3.85 -3.23 3.98
CA ASN A 39 -5.09 -3.49 3.26
C ASN A 39 -6.26 -2.73 3.91
N ALA A 40 -6.70 -1.63 3.29
CA ALA A 40 -7.98 -0.99 3.62
C ALA A 40 -8.95 -1.13 2.46
N GLU A 41 -9.99 -1.90 2.68
CA GLU A 41 -11.11 -2.05 1.73
C GLU A 41 -12.06 -0.84 1.79
N ALA A 42 -12.16 -0.17 2.95
CA ALA A 42 -12.90 1.07 3.15
C ALA A 42 -11.95 2.16 3.67
N PHE A 43 -11.22 2.78 2.75
CA PHE A 43 -10.28 3.85 3.08
C PHE A 43 -11.03 5.18 3.32
N ASP A 44 -10.62 5.92 4.35
CA ASP A 44 -11.10 7.27 4.65
C ASP A 44 -9.92 8.25 4.67
N PHE A 45 -9.98 9.28 3.82
CA PHE A 45 -8.99 10.36 3.78
C PHE A 45 -8.80 11.04 5.15
N ASN A 46 -9.80 11.09 5.99
CA ASN A 46 -9.71 11.73 7.30
C ASN A 46 -9.09 10.81 8.37
N HIS A 47 -8.83 9.54 8.05
CA HIS A 47 -8.27 8.55 8.96
C HIS A 47 -6.96 7.97 8.43
N GLN A 48 -5.86 8.72 8.61
CA GLN A 48 -4.55 8.35 8.07
C GLN A 48 -3.49 8.36 9.18
N PHE A 49 -3.04 7.16 9.56
CA PHE A 49 -2.03 6.97 10.59
C PHE A 49 -1.04 5.89 10.17
N ALA A 50 0.18 5.95 10.72
CA ALA A 50 1.17 4.92 10.49
C ALA A 50 0.72 3.63 11.20
N ASN A 51 0.41 2.60 10.40
CA ASN A 51 -0.03 1.31 10.90
C ASN A 51 1.19 0.45 11.19
N ARG A 52 1.53 0.31 12.48
CA ARG A 52 2.58 -0.61 12.91
C ARG A 52 2.15 -2.04 12.60
N LEU A 53 3.01 -2.79 11.92
CA LEU A 53 2.77 -4.19 11.62
C LEU A 53 2.86 -5.00 12.93
N PRO A 54 1.89 -5.91 13.21
CA PRO A 54 1.95 -6.78 14.38
C PRO A 54 3.23 -7.63 14.41
N THR A 55 3.73 -7.99 13.24
CA THR A 55 5.00 -8.69 13.06
C THR A 55 5.77 -8.01 11.93
N PRO A 56 7.05 -7.63 12.16
CA PRO A 56 7.88 -7.06 11.11
C PRO A 56 7.97 -7.99 9.90
N ILE A 57 7.85 -7.42 8.71
CA ILE A 57 7.89 -8.16 7.45
C ILE A 57 9.30 -8.06 6.86
N LYS A 58 9.98 -9.20 6.75
CA LYS A 58 11.31 -9.27 6.16
C LYS A 58 11.24 -9.29 4.64
N ILE A 59 11.97 -8.38 4.01
CA ILE A 59 12.11 -8.28 2.54
C ILE A 59 13.57 -8.43 2.11
N TYR A 60 13.78 -8.96 0.93
CA TYR A 60 15.09 -9.29 0.36
C TYR A 60 15.28 -8.64 -1.03
N PRO A 61 16.53 -8.50 -1.52
CA PRO A 61 16.76 -8.17 -2.91
C PRO A 61 15.99 -9.11 -3.86
N GLY A 62 15.31 -8.54 -4.87
CA GLY A 62 14.48 -9.28 -5.82
C GLY A 62 12.99 -9.36 -5.46
N ASP A 63 12.62 -9.03 -4.22
CA ASP A 63 11.22 -8.80 -3.88
C ASP A 63 10.69 -7.55 -4.59
N ALA A 64 9.39 -7.55 -4.89
CA ALA A 64 8.67 -6.41 -5.43
C ALA A 64 7.45 -6.07 -4.57
N PHE A 65 6.92 -4.87 -4.76
CA PHE A 65 5.64 -4.48 -4.17
C PHE A 65 4.63 -4.19 -5.26
N ALA A 66 3.40 -4.62 -5.04
CA ALA A 66 2.25 -4.21 -5.83
C ALA A 66 1.35 -3.36 -4.95
N THR A 67 1.10 -2.13 -5.36
CA THR A 67 0.15 -1.23 -4.68
C THR A 67 -1.02 -0.98 -5.62
N ARG A 68 -2.24 -1.01 -5.06
CA ARG A 68 -3.45 -0.64 -5.80
C ARG A 68 -4.24 0.36 -4.99
N CYS A 69 -4.67 1.40 -5.67
CA CYS A 69 -5.59 2.40 -5.16
C CYS A 69 -6.87 2.32 -6.01
N ILE A 70 -8.02 2.30 -5.36
CA ILE A 70 -9.33 2.37 -6.01
C ILE A 70 -9.91 3.75 -5.73
N TYR A 71 -10.34 4.42 -6.79
CA TYR A 71 -10.93 5.76 -6.72
C TYR A 71 -12.37 5.74 -7.22
N SER A 72 -13.20 6.61 -6.65
CA SER A 72 -14.55 6.90 -7.13
C SER A 72 -14.66 8.37 -7.50
N THR A 73 -14.94 8.69 -8.75
CA THR A 73 -15.13 10.06 -9.26
C THR A 73 -16.59 10.42 -9.52
N LYS A 74 -17.54 9.66 -8.95
CA LYS A 74 -19.00 9.86 -9.15
C LYS A 74 -19.49 11.28 -8.82
N ASN A 75 -18.77 12.01 -7.96
CA ASN A 75 -19.07 13.38 -7.54
C ASN A 75 -18.19 14.43 -8.22
N LYS A 76 -17.52 14.10 -9.32
CA LYS A 76 -16.67 15.01 -10.11
C LYS A 76 -17.22 15.14 -11.52
N ASN A 77 -17.19 16.36 -12.04
CA ASN A 77 -17.65 16.67 -13.40
C ASN A 77 -16.50 16.70 -14.43
N ASP A 78 -15.27 16.75 -13.95
CA ASP A 78 -14.04 16.80 -14.75
C ASP A 78 -13.10 15.64 -14.43
N ILE A 79 -12.14 15.40 -15.31
CA ILE A 79 -11.09 14.40 -15.11
C ILE A 79 -10.33 14.73 -13.82
N THR A 80 -10.25 13.76 -12.92
CA THR A 80 -9.35 13.82 -11.77
C THR A 80 -8.07 13.07 -12.13
N LEU A 81 -7.00 13.81 -12.39
CA LEU A 81 -5.66 13.24 -12.49
C LEU A 81 -5.15 12.97 -11.07
N VAL A 82 -4.62 11.77 -10.87
CA VAL A 82 -3.95 11.38 -9.63
C VAL A 82 -2.47 11.26 -9.96
N GLU A 83 -1.65 12.14 -9.40
CA GLU A 83 -0.18 12.06 -9.41
C GLU A 83 0.31 11.35 -8.15
#